data_AF-A0A842U8C7-F1
#
_entry.id   AF-A0A842U8C7-F1
#
_cell.length_a   1.000
_cell.length_b   1.000
_cell.length_c   1.000
_cell.angle_alpha   90.00
_cell.angle_beta   90.00
_cell.angle_gamma   90.00
#
_symmetry.space_group_name_H-M   'P 1'
#
loop_
_entity.id
_entity.type
_entity.pdbx_description
1 polymer ?
#
loop_
_entity_poly.entity_id
_entity_poly.type
_entity_poly.pdbx_seq_one_letter_code
_entity_poly.pdbx_strand_id
1 'polypeptide(L)'
;MNGAPFRQCAFLLLHFTPETLRVVDDADSIDEAEQRYLESVGSAGIEERKAFEKRAMELEWQLTSEERFLAHASNIQAWVELGYDTRLLHRNLAFPLLKKLTEAGDPQAKKVFKEEIAKRYATGHPTVREFLKTEGYLDLLSQEELNSL
;
A
#
# COMPACT_ATOMS: atom_id res chain seq x y z
N MET A 1 17.09 11.84 -3.24
CA MET A 1 17.36 11.08 -1.99
C MET A 1 18.87 11.02 -1.78
N ASN A 2 19.41 11.56 -0.68
CA ASN A 2 20.86 11.68 -0.43
C ASN A 2 21.51 10.35 0.02
N GLY A 3 21.16 9.22 -0.62
CA GLY A 3 21.70 7.89 -0.28
C GLY A 3 21.26 7.32 1.07
N ALA A 4 20.34 7.98 1.79
CA ALA A 4 19.78 7.44 3.03
C ALA A 4 18.88 6.22 2.74
N PRO A 5 19.03 5.11 3.50
CA PRO A 5 18.23 3.91 3.27
C PRO A 5 16.76 4.16 3.60
N PHE A 6 15.87 3.72 2.72
CA PHE A 6 14.43 3.73 2.97
C PHE A 6 14.04 2.48 3.77
N ARG A 7 13.74 2.68 5.06
CA ARG A 7 13.47 1.61 6.03
C ARG A 7 11.97 1.51 6.32
N GLN A 8 11.22 1.07 5.33
CA GLN A 8 9.80 0.76 5.45
C GLN A 8 9.61 -0.73 5.19
N CYS A 9 8.73 -1.39 5.95
CA CYS A 9 8.41 -2.80 5.69
C CYS A 9 7.81 -2.93 4.28
N ALA A 10 8.52 -3.62 3.41
CA ALA A 10 8.04 -4.10 2.13
C ALA A 10 7.93 -5.62 2.24
N PHE A 11 6.74 -6.16 2.03
CA PHE A 11 6.52 -7.59 1.91
C PHE A 11 5.62 -7.84 0.71
N LEU A 12 5.80 -8.99 0.07
CA LEU A 12 4.95 -9.41 -1.03
C LEU A 12 3.61 -9.86 -0.43
N LEU A 13 2.59 -9.00 -0.55
CA LEU A 13 1.29 -9.22 0.08
C LEU A 13 0.55 -10.44 -0.48
N LEU A 14 0.80 -10.80 -1.75
CA LEU A 14 0.08 -11.86 -2.45
C LEU A 14 1.05 -12.92 -2.98
N HIS A 15 1.24 -13.98 -2.19
CA HIS A 15 1.72 -15.26 -2.71
C HIS A 15 0.47 -16.04 -3.15
N PHE A 16 0.16 -15.96 -4.45
CA PHE A 16 -1.11 -16.45 -4.99
C PHE A 16 -1.23 -17.98 -4.93
N THR A 17 -2.12 -18.49 -4.08
CA THR A 17 -2.75 -19.80 -4.33
C THR A 17 -3.99 -19.61 -5.22
N PRO A 18 -4.42 -20.63 -5.98
CA PRO A 18 -5.64 -20.56 -6.80
C PRO A 18 -6.88 -20.13 -5.99
N GLU A 19 -6.95 -20.52 -4.71
CA GLU A 19 -8.04 -20.14 -3.82
C GLU A 19 -7.98 -18.66 -3.46
N THR A 20 -6.78 -18.11 -3.21
CA THR A 20 -6.62 -16.66 -2.96
C THR A 20 -6.97 -15.82 -4.18
N LEU A 21 -6.58 -16.27 -5.39
CA LEU A 21 -6.88 -15.57 -6.64
C LEU A 21 -8.39 -15.39 -6.83
N ARG A 22 -9.19 -16.43 -6.56
CA ARG A 22 -10.66 -16.35 -6.69
C ARG A 22 -11.31 -15.34 -5.75
N VAL A 23 -10.68 -15.02 -4.63
CA VAL A 23 -11.20 -14.05 -3.65
C VAL A 23 -10.83 -12.62 -4.01
N VAL A 24 -9.67 -12.43 -4.67
CA VAL A 24 -9.08 -11.10 -4.91
C VAL A 24 -9.07 -10.67 -6.37
N ASP A 25 -9.55 -11.49 -7.31
CA ASP A 25 -9.50 -11.26 -8.77
C ASP A 25 -10.08 -9.89 -9.18
N ASP A 26 -11.17 -9.48 -8.52
CA ASP A 26 -11.86 -8.21 -8.78
C ASP A 26 -11.51 -7.11 -7.77
N ALA A 27 -10.36 -7.19 -7.09
CA ALA A 27 -9.92 -6.14 -6.17
C ALA A 27 -9.31 -4.96 -6.93
N ASP A 28 -9.76 -3.74 -6.64
CA ASP A 28 -9.27 -2.53 -7.32
C ASP A 28 -7.91 -2.08 -6.80
N SER A 29 -7.44 -2.59 -5.66
CA SER A 29 -6.15 -2.24 -5.05
C SER A 29 -5.60 -3.36 -4.18
N ILE A 30 -4.29 -3.32 -3.92
CA ILE A 30 -3.63 -4.24 -2.98
C ILE A 30 -4.22 -4.16 -1.56
N ASP A 31 -4.60 -2.96 -1.10
CA ASP A 31 -5.28 -2.78 0.20
C ASP A 31 -6.65 -3.47 0.24
N GLU A 32 -7.39 -3.44 -0.87
CA GLU A 32 -8.67 -4.12 -0.97
C GLU A 32 -8.50 -5.64 -1.07
N ALA A 33 -7.50 -6.12 -1.82
CA ALA A 33 -7.16 -7.53 -1.90
C ALA A 33 -6.80 -8.09 -0.50
N GLU A 34 -5.99 -7.34 0.28
CA GLU A 34 -5.71 -7.64 1.70
C GLU A 34 -7.01 -7.83 2.47
N GLN A 35 -7.92 -6.87 2.36
CA GLN A 35 -9.16 -6.87 3.12
C GLN A 35 -10.08 -8.04 2.74
N ARG A 36 -10.33 -8.25 1.44
CA ARG A 36 -11.18 -9.36 0.96
C ARG A 36 -10.63 -10.71 1.40
N TYR A 37 -9.31 -10.87 1.35
CA TYR A 37 -8.66 -12.08 1.85
C TYR A 37 -8.94 -12.27 3.34
N LEU A 38 -8.68 -11.24 4.16
CA LEU A 38 -8.88 -11.30 5.62
C LEU A 38 -10.33 -11.59 5.99
N GLU A 39 -11.30 -10.99 5.28
CA GLU A 39 -12.73 -11.28 5.45
C GLU A 39 -13.05 -12.74 5.11
N SER A 40 -12.51 -13.26 4.01
CA SER A 40 -12.76 -14.64 3.57
C SER A 40 -12.28 -15.69 4.57
N VAL A 41 -11.22 -15.39 5.31
CA VAL A 41 -10.66 -16.28 6.34
C VAL A 41 -11.11 -15.91 7.77
N GLY A 42 -12.15 -15.06 7.91
CA GLY A 42 -12.74 -14.68 9.19
C GLY A 42 -11.80 -13.90 10.12
N SER A 43 -10.78 -13.24 9.56
CA SER A 43 -9.62 -12.68 10.25
C SER A 43 -9.56 -11.14 10.14
N ALA A 44 -10.66 -10.45 10.43
CA ALA A 44 -10.74 -9.00 10.25
C ALA A 44 -10.11 -8.18 11.39
N GLY A 45 -9.72 -8.82 12.51
CA GLY A 45 -9.14 -8.17 13.69
C GLY A 45 -7.66 -7.82 13.56
N ILE A 46 -7.14 -7.06 14.54
CA ILE A 46 -5.77 -6.53 14.55
C ILE A 46 -4.73 -7.65 14.71
N GLU A 47 -5.00 -8.64 15.56
CA GLU A 47 -4.08 -9.75 15.80
C GLU A 47 -3.97 -10.66 14.57
N GLU A 48 -5.08 -10.88 13.89
CA GLU A 48 -5.13 -11.74 12.72
C GLU A 48 -4.51 -11.05 11.49
N ARG A 49 -4.60 -9.71 11.38
CA ARG A 49 -3.80 -8.93 10.41
C ARG A 49 -2.31 -9.10 10.61
N LYS A 50 -1.83 -8.99 11.86
CA LYS A 50 -0.41 -9.23 12.17
C LYS A 50 0.01 -10.67 11.84
N ALA A 51 -0.86 -11.64 12.08
CA ALA A 51 -0.61 -13.03 11.71
C ALA A 51 -0.54 -13.21 10.18
N PHE A 52 -1.39 -12.50 9.44
CA PHE A 52 -1.35 -12.46 7.97
C PHE A 52 -0.04 -11.87 7.45
N GLU A 53 0.35 -10.69 7.94
CA GLU A 53 1.63 -10.05 7.55
C GLU A 53 2.82 -10.97 7.86
N LYS A 54 2.83 -11.60 9.04
CA LYS A 54 3.85 -12.57 9.43
C LYS A 54 3.91 -13.75 8.45
N ARG A 55 2.76 -14.32 8.10
CA ARG A 55 2.68 -15.43 7.14
C ARG A 55 3.14 -15.01 5.74
N ALA A 56 2.76 -13.82 5.28
CA ALA A 56 3.21 -13.28 4.00
C ALA A 56 4.74 -13.17 3.96
N MET A 57 5.35 -12.64 5.04
CA MET A 57 6.81 -12.59 5.18
C MET A 57 7.47 -13.98 5.22
N GLU A 58 6.87 -14.95 5.92
CA GLU A 58 7.37 -16.33 5.96
C GLU A 58 7.33 -17.01 4.58
N LEU A 59 6.26 -16.80 3.81
CA LEU A 59 6.12 -17.30 2.44
C LEU A 59 7.10 -16.62 1.49
N GLU A 60 7.27 -15.31 1.60
CA GLU A 60 8.27 -14.57 0.84
C GLU A 60 9.69 -15.09 1.13
N TRP A 61 9.97 -15.51 2.37
CA TRP A 61 11.27 -16.08 2.73
C TRP A 61 11.56 -17.45 2.11
N GLN A 62 10.58 -18.07 1.46
CA GLN A 62 10.76 -19.29 0.67
C GLN A 62 11.28 -19.00 -0.74
N LEU A 63 11.16 -17.74 -1.21
CA LEU A 63 11.69 -17.30 -2.49
C LEU A 63 13.20 -17.06 -2.40
N THR A 64 13.88 -17.27 -3.52
CA THR A 64 15.29 -16.88 -3.67
C THR A 64 15.45 -15.37 -3.55
N SER A 65 16.67 -14.92 -3.26
CA SER A 65 16.98 -13.48 -3.23
C SER A 65 16.72 -12.80 -4.58
N GLU A 66 16.93 -13.51 -5.69
CA GLU A 66 16.65 -13.01 -7.03
C GLU A 66 15.15 -12.86 -7.29
N GLU A 67 14.35 -13.88 -6.97
CA GLU A 67 12.88 -13.83 -7.14
C GLU A 67 12.25 -12.71 -6.31
N ARG A 68 12.68 -12.54 -5.05
CA ARG A 68 12.21 -11.43 -4.19
C ARG A 68 12.57 -10.08 -4.78
N PHE A 69 13.83 -9.93 -5.19
CA PHE A 69 14.28 -8.68 -5.79
C PHE A 69 13.46 -8.34 -7.03
N LEU A 70 13.27 -9.30 -7.94
CA LEU A 70 12.49 -9.12 -9.15
C LEU A 70 11.04 -8.75 -8.84
N ALA A 71 10.39 -9.44 -7.91
CA ALA A 71 8.99 -9.17 -7.54
C ALA A 71 8.81 -7.76 -6.94
N HIS A 72 9.70 -7.34 -6.03
CA HIS A 72 9.65 -5.98 -5.47
C HIS A 72 9.97 -4.92 -6.53
N ALA A 73 11.01 -5.15 -7.34
CA ALA A 73 11.44 -4.22 -8.37
C ALA A 73 10.36 -4.03 -9.45
N SER A 74 9.71 -5.11 -9.89
CA SER A 74 8.63 -5.03 -10.89
C SER A 74 7.42 -4.28 -10.37
N ASN A 75 7.04 -4.47 -9.10
CA ASN A 75 5.93 -3.74 -8.49
C ASN A 75 6.22 -2.24 -8.40
N ILE A 76 7.44 -1.87 -7.97
CA ILE A 76 7.87 -0.47 -7.89
C ILE A 76 7.98 0.13 -9.30
N GLN A 77 8.52 -0.62 -10.27
CA GLN A 77 8.61 -0.16 -11.66
C GLN A 77 7.22 0.13 -12.23
N ALA A 78 6.29 -0.82 -12.12
CA ALA A 78 4.91 -0.64 -12.58
C ALA A 78 4.24 0.56 -11.88
N TRP A 79 4.47 0.72 -10.59
CA TRP A 79 3.97 1.87 -9.83
C TRP A 79 4.50 3.21 -10.37
N VAL A 80 5.78 3.30 -10.73
CA VAL A 80 6.35 4.51 -11.34
C VAL A 80 5.82 4.72 -12.75
N GLU A 81 5.79 3.68 -13.58
CA GLU A 81 5.36 3.74 -14.99
C GLU A 81 3.88 4.12 -15.12
N LEU A 82 3.05 3.71 -14.16
CA LEU A 82 1.63 4.08 -14.09
C LEU A 82 1.38 5.37 -13.29
N GLY A 83 2.43 6.17 -13.14
CA GLY A 83 2.33 7.54 -12.64
C GLY A 83 2.05 7.64 -11.14
N TYR A 84 2.60 6.72 -10.35
CA TYR A 84 2.43 6.58 -8.91
C TYR A 84 1.04 6.12 -8.45
N ASP A 85 0.34 5.34 -9.27
CA ASP A 85 -0.97 4.76 -8.92
C ASP A 85 -0.88 3.91 -7.65
N THR A 86 -1.37 4.47 -6.54
CA THR A 86 -1.25 3.85 -5.20
C THR A 86 -1.98 2.52 -5.10
N ARG A 87 -2.83 2.15 -6.07
CA ARG A 87 -3.54 0.87 -6.07
C ARG A 87 -2.59 -0.32 -6.23
N LEU A 88 -1.43 -0.09 -6.84
CA LEU A 88 -0.43 -1.11 -7.20
C LEU A 88 0.50 -1.49 -6.06
N LEU A 89 0.59 -0.66 -5.02
CA LEU A 89 1.41 -0.91 -3.84
C LEU A 89 0.52 -0.84 -2.59
N HIS A 90 0.81 -1.68 -1.60
CA HIS A 90 0.11 -1.58 -0.31
C HIS A 90 0.34 -0.21 0.34
N ARG A 91 -0.65 0.30 1.11
CA ARG A 91 -0.57 1.63 1.75
C ARG A 91 0.69 1.85 2.59
N ASN A 92 1.20 0.79 3.23
CA ASN A 92 2.41 0.84 4.04
C ASN A 92 3.67 1.16 3.24
N LEU A 93 3.65 1.03 1.91
CA LEU A 93 4.77 1.35 1.02
C LEU A 93 4.45 2.56 0.14
N ALA A 94 3.25 2.61 -0.46
CA ALA A 94 2.84 3.64 -1.40
C ALA A 94 2.92 5.06 -0.80
N PHE A 95 2.30 5.27 0.36
CA PHE A 95 2.23 6.60 0.99
C PHE A 95 3.59 7.09 1.50
N PRO A 96 4.41 6.27 2.19
CA PRO A 96 5.76 6.69 2.57
C PRO A 96 6.67 7.01 1.38
N LEU A 97 6.56 6.28 0.26
CA LEU A 97 7.30 6.60 -0.97
C LEU A 97 6.85 7.93 -1.57
N LEU A 98 5.54 8.16 -1.73
CA LEU A 98 4.99 9.42 -2.23
C LEU A 98 5.41 10.61 -1.37
N LYS A 99 5.38 10.44 -0.04
CA LYS A 99 5.88 11.44 0.91
C LYS A 99 7.33 11.78 0.64
N LYS A 100 8.19 10.76 0.52
CA LYS A 100 9.64 10.96 0.29
C LYS A 100 9.94 11.59 -1.07
N LEU A 101 9.20 11.23 -2.11
CA LEU A 101 9.34 11.86 -3.43
C LEU A 101 8.86 13.32 -3.42
N THR A 102 7.76 13.60 -2.72
CA THR A 102 7.27 14.97 -2.51
C THR A 102 8.29 15.82 -1.76
N GLU A 103 8.87 15.29 -0.67
CA GLU A 103 9.96 15.92 0.09
C GLU A 103 11.21 16.17 -0.77
N ALA A 104 11.47 15.30 -1.75
CA ALA A 104 12.57 15.45 -2.70
C ALA A 104 12.27 16.44 -3.84
N GLY A 105 11.06 17.01 -3.90
CA GLY A 105 10.66 18.00 -4.89
C GLY A 105 10.10 17.44 -6.19
N ASP A 106 9.72 16.16 -6.23
CA ASP A 106 9.06 15.57 -7.40
C ASP A 106 7.66 16.21 -7.60
N PRO A 107 7.42 16.92 -8.72
CA PRO A 107 6.17 17.65 -8.93
C PRO A 107 4.99 16.72 -9.17
N GLN A 108 5.22 15.56 -9.78
CA GLN A 108 4.17 14.58 -10.03
C GLN A 108 3.77 13.88 -8.73
N ALA A 109 4.75 13.46 -7.92
CA ALA A 109 4.48 12.87 -6.62
C ALA A 109 3.73 13.85 -5.71
N LYS A 110 4.11 15.13 -5.70
CA LYS A 110 3.42 16.17 -4.92
C LYS A 110 1.93 16.28 -5.26
N LYS A 111 1.60 16.19 -6.55
CA LYS A 111 0.21 16.22 -7.02
C LYS A 111 -0.53 14.95 -6.60
N VAL A 112 0.01 13.79 -6.98
CA VAL A 112 -0.62 12.48 -6.72
C VAL A 112 -0.80 12.23 -5.24
N PHE A 113 0.15 12.65 -4.40
CA PHE A 113 0.11 12.39 -2.97
C PHE A 113 -1.11 12.98 -2.28
N LYS A 114 -1.44 14.26 -2.54
CA LYS A 114 -2.64 14.88 -1.97
C LYS A 114 -3.93 14.29 -2.52
N GLU A 115 -3.99 14.09 -3.84
CA GLU A 115 -5.16 13.52 -4.52
C GLU A 115 -5.48 12.12 -4.00
N GLU A 116 -4.46 11.28 -3.77
CA GLU A 116 -4.64 9.92 -3.28
C GLU A 116 -4.95 9.87 -1.79
N ILE A 117 -4.43 10.77 -0.95
CA ILE A 117 -4.88 10.89 0.45
C ILE A 117 -6.39 11.20 0.48
N ALA A 118 -6.83 12.22 -0.27
CA ALA A 118 -8.23 12.63 -0.36
C ALA A 118 -9.13 11.48 -0.85
N LYS A 119 -8.78 10.88 -1.99
CA LYS A 119 -9.53 9.79 -2.62
C LYS A 119 -9.63 8.56 -1.70
N ARG A 120 -8.50 8.09 -1.16
CA ARG A 120 -8.48 6.92 -0.27
C ARG A 120 -9.17 7.19 1.07
N TYR A 121 -9.20 8.43 1.52
CA TYR A 121 -9.97 8.78 2.71
C TYR A 121 -11.49 8.80 2.44
N ALA A 122 -11.92 9.34 1.31
CA ALA A 122 -13.33 9.44 0.94
C ALA A 122 -13.94 8.07 0.59
N THR A 123 -13.25 7.29 -0.26
CA THR A 123 -13.81 6.04 -0.83
C THR A 123 -13.17 4.77 -0.27
N GLY A 124 -12.06 4.88 0.45
CA GLY A 124 -11.31 3.71 0.92
C GLY A 124 -11.96 2.99 2.08
N HIS A 125 -11.56 1.73 2.24
CA HIS A 125 -11.98 0.87 3.33
C HIS A 125 -11.62 1.50 4.71
N PRO A 126 -12.43 1.29 5.78
CA PRO A 126 -12.13 1.78 7.13
C PRO A 126 -10.68 1.63 7.61
N THR A 127 -10.02 0.52 7.26
CA THR A 127 -8.62 0.24 7.63
C THR A 127 -7.64 1.20 6.96
N VAL A 128 -7.87 1.54 5.70
CA VAL A 128 -7.08 2.54 4.98
C VAL A 128 -7.32 3.92 5.57
N ARG A 129 -8.58 4.27 5.87
CA ARG A 129 -8.92 5.55 6.49
C ARG A 129 -8.27 5.71 7.86
N GLU A 130 -8.28 4.66 8.67
CA GLU A 130 -7.62 4.66 9.97
C GLU A 130 -6.11 4.83 9.83
N PHE A 131 -5.47 4.08 8.93
CA PHE A 131 -4.06 4.26 8.61
C PHE A 131 -3.73 5.72 8.24
N LEU A 132 -4.51 6.34 7.36
CA LEU A 132 -4.30 7.73 6.95
C LEU A 132 -4.41 8.72 8.11
N LYS A 133 -5.32 8.47 9.06
CA LYS A 133 -5.45 9.26 10.29
C LYS A 133 -4.27 9.03 11.23
N THR A 134 -3.97 7.78 11.57
CA THR A 134 -2.95 7.41 12.55
C THR A 134 -1.56 7.90 12.13
N GLU A 135 -1.24 7.82 10.84
CA GLU A 135 0.05 8.26 10.29
C GLU A 135 0.13 9.77 10.01
N GLY A 136 -0.93 10.53 10.30
CA GLY A 136 -0.97 11.99 10.14
C GLY A 136 -0.97 12.46 8.69
N TYR A 137 -1.39 11.62 7.73
CA TYR A 137 -1.44 12.02 6.33
C TYR A 137 -2.54 13.05 6.05
N LEU A 138 -3.61 13.05 6.84
CA LEU A 138 -4.69 14.03 6.71
C LEU A 138 -4.24 15.46 7.04
N ASP A 139 -3.22 15.62 7.89
CA ASP A 139 -2.68 16.93 8.27
C ASP A 139 -1.97 17.64 7.09
N LEU A 140 -1.75 16.92 5.98
CA LEU A 140 -1.17 17.46 4.75
C LEU A 140 -2.22 18.12 3.84
N LEU A 141 -3.51 17.91 4.14
CA LEU A 141 -4.63 18.54 3.44
C LEU A 141 -5.00 19.84 4.15
N SER A 142 -5.32 20.87 3.37
CA SER A 142 -5.88 22.12 3.87
C SER A 142 -7.30 21.91 4.39
N GLN A 143 -7.78 22.84 5.22
CA GLN A 143 -9.15 22.77 5.74
C GLN A 143 -10.21 22.77 4.62
N GLU A 144 -9.96 23.48 3.53
CA GLU A 144 -10.85 23.49 2.35
C GLU A 144 -10.86 22.12 1.67
N GLU A 145 -9.68 21.52 1.44
CA GLU A 145 -9.56 20.18 0.89
C GLU A 145 -10.28 19.15 1.78
N LEU A 146 -10.11 19.21 3.11
CA LEU A 146 -10.77 18.30 4.05
C LEU A 146 -12.30 18.46 4.09
N ASN A 147 -12.81 19.70 4.01
CA ASN A 147 -14.25 19.96 4.04
C ASN A 147 -14.96 19.50 2.75
N SER A 148 -14.19 19.21 1.68
CA SER A 148 -14.70 18.75 0.38
C SER A 148 -14.70 17.22 0.20
N LEU A 149 -14.19 16.47 1.19
CA LEU A 149 -14.18 15.00 1.22
C LEU A 149 -15.52 14.44 1.69
#